data_AF-A0A6V7L3H1-F1
#
_entry.id   AF-A0A6V7L3H1-F1
#
_cell.length_a   1.000
_cell.length_b   1.000
_cell.length_c   1.000
_cell.angle_alpha   90.00
_cell.angle_beta   90.00
_cell.angle_gamma   90.00
#
_symmetry.space_group_name_H-M   'P 1'
#
loop_
_entity.id
_entity.type
_entity.pdbx_description
1 polymer ?
#
loop_
_entity_poly.entity_id
_entity_poly.type
_entity_poly.pdbx_seq_one_letter_code
_entity_poly.pdbx_strand_id
1 'polypeptide(L)' 'PARIMEKHRNQTARLGSRASLRCEAKGDHPLNIAWRRGGSQLESAASDYRYMVKEMNTTEGAVSILELI' A
#
# COMPACT_ATOMS: atom_id res chain seq x y z
N PRO A 1 -13.62 10.37 9.97
CA PRO A 1 -13.48 8.89 9.81
C PRO A 1 -12.65 8.56 8.57
N ALA A 2 -11.92 7.44 8.58
CA ALA A 2 -11.04 7.05 7.46
C ALA A 2 -11.85 6.69 6.20
N ARG A 3 -11.45 7.25 5.05
CA ARG A 3 -12.06 6.97 3.75
C ARG A 3 -10.99 6.70 2.70
N ILE A 4 -11.09 5.53 2.06
CA ILE A 4 -10.27 5.20 0.90
C ILE A 4 -10.77 6.00 -0.31
N MET A 5 -9.85 6.71 -0.98
CA MET A 5 -10.15 7.51 -2.16
C MET A 5 -10.36 6.62 -3.39
N GLU A 6 -9.49 5.63 -3.61
CA GLU A 6 -9.59 4.64 -4.69
C GLU A 6 -9.95 3.27 -4.12
N LYS A 7 -11.22 2.85 -4.27
CA LYS A 7 -11.73 1.62 -3.64
C LYS A 7 -11.03 0.35 -4.10
N HIS A 8 -10.64 0.28 -5.38
CA HIS A 8 -9.93 -0.83 -5.97
C HIS A 8 -9.27 -0.39 -7.27
N ARG A 9 -8.10 -0.96 -7.58
CA ARG A 9 -7.40 -0.74 -8.84
C ARG A 9 -6.73 -2.04 -9.27
N ASN A 10 -7.05 -2.51 -10.46
CA ASN A 10 -6.42 -3.68 -11.05
C ASN A 10 -5.14 -3.26 -11.77
N GLN A 11 -4.07 -4.01 -11.57
CA GLN A 11 -2.78 -3.74 -12.21
C GLN A 11 -2.16 -5.05 -12.71
N THR A 12 -1.73 -5.02 -13.96
CA THR A 12 -1.05 -6.14 -14.61
C THR A 12 0.40 -5.73 -14.88
N ALA A 13 1.33 -6.62 -14.61
CA ALA A 13 2.75 -6.43 -14.88
C ALA A 13 3.31 -7.66 -15.59
N ARG A 14 4.41 -7.49 -16.32
CA ARG A 14 5.12 -8.62 -16.95
C ARG A 14 5.93 -9.36 -15.89
N LEU A 15 6.18 -10.65 -16.12
CA LEU A 15 7.08 -11.42 -15.26
C LEU A 15 8.47 -10.76 -15.21
N GLY A 16 9.02 -10.60 -14.01
CA GLY A 16 10.31 -9.94 -13.77
C GLY A 16 10.28 -8.41 -13.89
N SER A 17 9.11 -7.81 -14.12
CA SER A 17 8.94 -6.36 -14.03
C SER A 17 8.35 -5.96 -12.69
N ARG A 18 8.72 -4.75 -12.24
CA ARG A 18 8.19 -4.19 -10.99
C ARG A 18 6.72 -3.80 -11.16
N ALA A 19 5.93 -4.00 -10.10
CA ALA A 19 4.54 -3.54 -10.02
C ALA A 19 4.35 -2.67 -8.77
N SER A 20 3.41 -1.72 -8.81
CA SER A 20 3.19 -0.80 -7.69
C SER A 20 1.72 -0.55 -7.40
N LEU A 21 1.26 -0.94 -6.22
CA LEU A 21 -0.10 -0.66 -5.76
C LEU A 21 -0.09 0.58 -4.87
N ARG A 22 -0.97 1.55 -5.13
CA ARG A 22 -1.13 2.78 -4.35
C ARG A 22 -2.46 2.72 -3.60
N CYS A 23 -2.43 3.02 -2.31
CA CYS A 23 -3.61 3.20 -1.48
C CYS A 23 -3.57 4.59 -0.87
N GLU A 24 -4.64 5.36 -1.05
CA GLU A 24 -4.80 6.69 -0.48
C GLU A 24 -6.02 6.71 0.44
N ALA A 25 -5.78 7.06 1.71
CA ALA A 25 -6.79 7.18 2.73
C ALA A 25 -6.83 8.63 3.23
N LYS A 26 -8.02 9.23 3.27
CA LYS A 26 -8.25 10.53 3.91
C LYS A 26 -8.93 10.35 5.26
N GLY A 27 -8.62 11.20 6.22
CA GLY A 27 -9.18 11.17 7.56
C GLY A 27 -8.24 11.75 8.61
N ASP A 28 -8.65 11.63 9.87
CA ASP A 28 -7.91 12.17 11.00
C ASP A 28 -6.71 11.28 11.34
N HIS A 29 -5.57 11.89 11.65
CA HIS A 29 -4.37 11.17 12.05
C HIS A 29 -4.47 10.62 13.48
N PRO A 30 -3.88 9.44 13.78
CA PRO A 30 -3.04 8.62 12.90
C PRO A 30 -3.83 7.63 12.03
N LEU A 31 -3.48 7.56 10.74
CA LEU A 31 -4.01 6.56 9.81
C LEU A 31 -2.95 5.49 9.56
N ASN A 32 -3.36 4.21 9.64
CA ASN A 32 -2.50 3.07 9.34
C ASN A 32 -3.06 2.31 8.14
N ILE A 33 -2.21 1.99 7.16
CA ILE A 33 -2.59 1.26 5.95
C ILE A 33 -1.84 -0.07 5.91
N ALA A 34 -2.57 -1.18 6.03
CA ALA A 34 -1.98 -2.52 5.97
C ALA A 34 -2.25 -3.19 4.63
N TRP A 35 -1.22 -3.79 4.03
CA TRP A 35 -1.34 -4.60 2.81
C TRP A 35 -1.53 -6.07 3.17
N ARG A 36 -2.39 -6.79 2.42
CA ARG A 36 -2.63 -8.22 2.61
C ARG A 36 -2.56 -8.97 1.28
N ARG A 37 -1.95 -10.16 1.26
CA ARG A 37 -1.91 -11.07 0.11
C ARG A 37 -2.38 -12.46 0.54
N GLY A 38 -3.45 -12.95 -0.08
CA GLY A 38 -3.98 -14.30 0.21
C GLY A 38 -4.42 -14.49 1.67
N GLY A 39 -4.87 -13.41 2.33
CA GLY A 39 -5.27 -13.44 3.75
C GLY A 39 -4.13 -13.11 4.73
N SER A 40 -2.87 -13.26 4.34
CA SER A 40 -1.72 -12.91 5.18
C SER A 40 -1.37 -11.42 5.07
N GLN A 41 -1.09 -10.78 6.21
CA GLN A 41 -0.59 -9.42 6.25
C GLN A 41 0.84 -9.37 5.70
N LEU A 42 1.11 -8.38 4.86
CA LEU A 42 2.46 -8.06 4.41
C LEU A 42 3.05 -7.10 5.44
N GLU A 43 4.07 -7.56 6.14
CA GLU A 43 4.76 -6.76 7.14
C GLU A 43 5.55 -5.65 6.46
N SER A 44 5.29 -4.40 6.84
CA SER A 44 6.00 -3.22 6.34
C SER A 44 7.50 -3.24 6.68
N ALA A 45 7.85 -3.95 7.77
CA ALA A 45 9.21 -4.07 8.31
C ALA A 45 9.93 -5.35 7.86
N ALA A 46 9.26 -6.26 7.14
CA ALA A 46 9.93 -7.47 6.69
C ALA A 46 10.92 -7.12 5.57
N SER A 47 12.21 -7.40 5.80
CA SER A 47 13.28 -7.41 4.80
C SER A 47 13.08 -8.52 3.74
N ASP A 48 11.86 -8.68 3.25
CA ASP A 48 11.55 -9.60 2.17
C ASP A 48 11.87 -8.89 0.85
N TYR A 49 12.93 -9.32 0.17
CA TYR A 49 13.40 -8.74 -1.11
C TYR A 49 12.34 -8.73 -2.22
N ARG A 50 11.20 -9.40 -2.02
CA ARG A 50 10.10 -9.53 -2.98
C ARG A 50 9.15 -8.33 -2.99
N TYR A 51 9.12 -7.53 -1.92
CA TYR A 51 8.25 -6.36 -1.86
C TYR A 51 8.75 -5.28 -0.91
N MET A 52 8.30 -4.05 -1.11
CA MET A 52 8.61 -2.90 -0.26
C MET A 52 7.35 -2.08 -0.04
N VAL A 53 7.06 -1.74 1.22
CA VAL A 53 5.96 -0.85 1.58
C VAL A 53 6.53 0.52 1.92
N LYS A 54 6.03 1.56 1.25
CA LYS A 54 6.37 2.96 1.52
C LYS A 54 5.13 3.68 2.04
N GLU A 55 5.22 4.29 3.21
CA GLU A 55 4.14 5.06 3.81
C GLU A 55 4.50 6.54 3.87
N MET A 56 3.51 7.39 3.59
CA MET A 56 3.66 8.84 3.58
C MET A 56 2.40 9.47 4.18
N ASN A 57 2.58 10.24 5.25
CA ASN A 57 1.50 11.03 5.82
C ASN A 57 1.30 12.30 4.99
N THR A 58 0.05 12.62 4.68
CA THR A 58 -0.34 13.85 4.00
C THR A 58 -1.16 14.72 4.94
N THR A 59 -1.36 16.00 4.61
CA THR A 59 -2.20 16.91 5.41
C THR A 59 -3.66 16.46 5.50
N GLU A 60 -4.15 15.75 4.48
CA GLU A 60 -5.52 15.24 4.43
C GLU A 60 -5.65 13.76 4.86
N GLY A 61 -4.55 13.07 5.15
CA GLY A 61 -4.56 11.67 5.57
C GLY A 61 -3.22 10.94 5.36
N ALA A 62 -3.24 9.80 4.68
CA ALA A 62 -2.07 8.95 4.46
C ALA A 62 -2.10 8.26 3.10
N VAL A 63 -0.91 8.04 2.54
CA VAL A 63 -0.68 7.30 1.30
C VAL A 63 0.28 6.15 1.59
N SER A 64 -0.06 4.96 1.13
CA SER A 64 0.82 3.78 1.18
C SER A 64 1.01 3.22 -0.22
N ILE A 65 2.26 2.87 -0.55
CA ILE A 65 2.64 2.29 -1.83
C ILE A 65 3.31 0.94 -1.56
N LEU A 66 2.74 -0.13 -2.10
CA LEU A 66 3.35 -1.46 -2.15
C LEU A 66 4.05 -1.63 -3.49
N GLU A 67 5.37 -1.69 -3.49
CA GLU A 67 6.20 -2.05 -4.65
C GLU A 67 6.51 -3.54 -4.60
N LEU A 68 6.17 -4.26 -5.67
CA LEU A 68 6.54 -5.65 -5.91
C LEU A 68 7.79 -5.66 -6.80
N ILE A 69 8.82 -6.39 -6.38
CA ILE A 69 10.14 -6.46 -7.02
C ILE A 69 10.30 -7.78 -7.76
#